data_AF-B2KCV9-F1
#
_entry.id   AF-B2KCV9-F1
#
_cell.length_a   1.000
_cell.length_b   1.000
_cell.length_c   1.000
_cell.angle_alpha   90.00
_cell.angle_beta   90.00
_cell.angle_gamma   90.00
#
_symmetry.space_group_name_H-M   'P 1'
#
loop_
_entity.id
_entity.type
_entity.pdbx_description
1 polymer ?
#
loop_
_entity_poly.entity_id
_entity_poly.type
_entity_poly.pdbx_seq_one_letter_code
_entity_poly.pdbx_strand_id
1 'polypeptide(L)'
;MKIQNGFTLIELLVVVLIIGILAAIALPQYQKAVIKSRSAEGYIVGKAVWQAEQAYYLANGYYCFDPNELDIDFPGAILAAGDSASTFGNIKLKNFDISLRQQPYQTVVVRSMGGTTPQAIRYEIIFGTTGTFCRRMDNDATGESICKTLTSQAPITNMTGWKDHPI
;
A
#
# COMPACT_ATOMS: atom_id res chain seq x y z
N MET A 1 -17.41 0.38 -61.28
CA MET A 1 -16.18 1.02 -60.75
C MET A 1 -16.33 1.12 -59.24
N LYS A 2 -15.51 0.43 -58.43
CA LYS A 2 -15.54 0.58 -56.97
C LYS A 2 -14.77 1.85 -56.63
N ILE A 3 -15.45 2.86 -56.11
CA ILE A 3 -14.82 4.07 -55.58
C ILE A 3 -14.09 3.64 -54.30
N GLN A 4 -12.76 3.70 -54.31
CA GLN A 4 -11.95 3.50 -53.11
C GLN A 4 -11.94 4.82 -52.34
N ASN A 5 -12.77 4.93 -51.30
CA ASN A 5 -12.73 6.03 -50.36
C ASN A 5 -11.54 5.82 -49.41
N GLY A 6 -10.42 6.50 -49.70
CA GLY A 6 -9.27 6.55 -48.80
C GLY A 6 -9.50 7.53 -47.64
N PHE A 7 -8.95 7.22 -46.46
CA PHE A 7 -8.91 8.12 -45.32
C PHE A 7 -8.06 9.35 -45.65
N THR A 8 -8.52 10.54 -45.25
CA THR A 8 -7.72 11.77 -45.43
C THR A 8 -6.73 11.95 -44.28
N LEU A 9 -5.59 12.57 -44.58
CA LEU A 9 -4.58 12.92 -43.58
C LEU A 9 -5.13 13.87 -42.51
N ILE A 10 -6.06 14.76 -42.90
CA ILE A 10 -6.70 15.71 -41.99
C ILE A 10 -7.66 15.01 -41.02
N GLU A 11 -8.40 13.98 -41.46
CA GLU A 11 -9.25 13.18 -40.58
C GLU A 11 -8.43 12.49 -39.49
N LEU A 12 -7.29 11.90 -39.86
CA LEU A 12 -6.41 11.26 -38.88
C LEU A 12 -5.79 12.27 -37.89
N LEU A 13 -5.45 13.47 -38.36
CA LEU A 13 -4.87 14.51 -37.50
C LEU A 13 -5.86 14.98 -36.42
N VAL A 14 -7.12 15.21 -36.79
CA VAL A 14 -8.17 15.60 -35.83
C VAL A 14 -8.43 14.49 -34.82
N VAL A 15 -8.43 13.22 -35.24
CA VAL A 15 -8.60 12.07 -34.34
C VAL A 15 -7.47 11.99 -33.31
N VAL A 16 -6.21 12.13 -33.74
CA VAL A 16 -5.06 12.11 -32.82
C VAL A 16 -5.11 13.29 -31.83
N LEU A 17 -5.53 14.47 -32.30
CA LEU A 17 -5.70 15.64 -31.44
C LEU A 17 -6.74 15.38 -30.34
N ILE A 18 -7.91 14.81 -30.69
CA ILE A 18 -8.96 14.49 -29.71
C ILE A 18 -8.46 13.42 -28.72
N ILE A 19 -7.82 12.36 -29.19
CA ILE A 19 -7.26 11.30 -28.32
C ILE A 19 -6.19 11.90 -27.38
N GLY A 20 -5.36 12.83 -27.85
CA GLY A 20 -4.36 13.51 -27.05
C GLY A 20 -4.96 14.29 -25.88
N ILE A 21 -6.04 15.04 -26.12
CA ILE A 21 -6.75 15.80 -25.07
C ILE A 21 -7.37 14.85 -24.04
N LEU A 22 -8.06 13.79 -24.50
CA LEU A 22 -8.68 12.81 -23.61
C LEU A 22 -7.64 12.08 -22.76
N ALA A 23 -6.51 11.67 -23.35
CA ALA A 23 -5.43 10.98 -22.65
C ALA A 23 -4.79 11.84 -21.56
N ALA A 24 -4.61 13.15 -21.80
CA ALA A 24 -4.03 14.08 -20.84
C ALA A 24 -4.83 14.16 -19.53
N ILE A 25 -6.16 14.07 -19.60
CA ILE A 25 -7.05 14.09 -18.43
C ILE A 25 -7.20 12.69 -17.83
N ALA A 26 -7.35 11.66 -18.68
CA ALA A 26 -7.64 10.30 -18.24
C ALA A 26 -6.44 9.63 -17.53
N LEU A 27 -5.22 9.85 -17.99
CA LEU A 27 -4.02 9.19 -17.44
C LEU A 27 -3.78 9.48 -15.94
N PRO A 28 -3.74 10.74 -15.46
CA PRO A 28 -3.54 11.01 -14.04
C PRO A 28 -4.70 10.49 -13.17
N GLN A 29 -5.93 10.51 -13.69
CA GLN A 29 -7.08 9.94 -13.00
C GLN A 29 -6.98 8.42 -12.88
N TYR A 30 -6.59 7.74 -13.95
CA TYR A 30 -6.38 6.29 -13.97
C TYR A 30 -5.29 5.87 -12.97
N GLN A 31 -4.16 6.60 -12.93
CA GLN A 31 -3.09 6.34 -11.97
C GLN A 31 -3.57 6.45 -10.52
N LYS A 32 -4.36 7.48 -10.18
CA LYS A 32 -4.96 7.63 -8.84
C LYS A 32 -5.88 6.45 -8.49
N ALA A 33 -6.70 6.00 -9.44
CA ALA A 33 -7.60 4.86 -9.23
C ALA A 33 -6.83 3.56 -8.97
N VAL A 34 -5.75 3.30 -9.74
CA VAL A 34 -4.88 2.13 -9.55
C VAL A 34 -4.20 2.15 -8.19
N ILE A 35 -3.66 3.30 -7.77
CA ILE A 35 -3.02 3.42 -6.44
C ILE A 35 -4.04 3.18 -5.33
N LYS A 36 -5.25 3.74 -5.45
CA LYS A 36 -6.33 3.51 -4.48
C LYS A 36 -6.70 2.02 -4.38
N SER A 37 -6.83 1.33 -5.51
CA SER A 37 -7.09 -0.11 -5.55
C SER A 37 -6.00 -0.92 -4.84
N ARG A 38 -4.72 -0.62 -5.13
CA ARG A 38 -3.57 -1.28 -4.48
C ARG A 38 -3.52 -1.00 -2.99
N SER A 39 -3.94 0.20 -2.57
CA SER A 39 -3.99 0.55 -1.16
C SER A 39 -5.08 -0.18 -0.38
N ALA A 40 -6.24 -0.41 -0.99
CA ALA A 40 -7.29 -1.24 -0.41
C ALA A 40 -6.84 -2.71 -0.30
N GLU A 41 -6.16 -3.24 -1.30
CA GLU A 41 -5.55 -4.58 -1.26
C GLU A 41 -4.55 -4.70 -0.09
N GLY A 42 -3.61 -3.75 0.03
CA GLY A 42 -2.66 -3.72 1.13
C GLY A 42 -3.32 -3.62 2.51
N TYR A 43 -4.40 -2.85 2.64
CA TYR A 43 -5.18 -2.78 3.88
C TYR A 43 -5.80 -4.13 4.25
N ILE A 44 -6.42 -4.83 3.30
CA ILE A 44 -7.07 -6.12 3.53
C ILE A 44 -6.04 -7.17 3.93
N VAL A 45 -4.93 -7.27 3.20
CA VAL A 45 -3.86 -8.24 3.50
C VAL A 45 -3.21 -7.91 4.85
N GLY A 46 -2.87 -6.65 5.10
CA GLY A 46 -2.31 -6.24 6.39
C GLY A 46 -3.23 -6.52 7.58
N LYS A 47 -4.54 -6.34 7.40
CA LYS A 47 -5.53 -6.69 8.42
C LYS A 47 -5.60 -8.19 8.68
N ALA A 48 -5.49 -9.01 7.62
CA ALA A 48 -5.43 -10.47 7.76
C ALA A 48 -4.15 -10.90 8.51
N VAL A 49 -3.01 -10.29 8.19
CA VAL A 49 -1.75 -10.52 8.92
C VAL A 49 -1.89 -10.14 10.38
N TRP A 50 -2.47 -8.97 10.68
CA TRP A 50 -2.76 -8.56 12.06
C TRP A 50 -3.63 -9.58 12.80
N GLN A 51 -4.68 -10.11 12.18
CA GLN A 51 -5.52 -11.13 12.80
C GLN A 51 -4.75 -12.44 13.06
N ALA A 52 -3.90 -12.86 12.13
CA ALA A 52 -3.05 -14.02 12.30
C ALA A 52 -2.02 -13.81 13.43
N GLU A 53 -1.46 -12.60 13.55
CA GLU A 53 -0.58 -12.22 14.67
C GLU A 53 -1.29 -12.29 16.02
N GLN A 54 -2.53 -11.81 16.11
CA GLN A 54 -3.32 -11.92 17.32
C GLN A 54 -3.59 -13.39 17.69
N ALA A 55 -3.90 -14.23 16.70
CA ALA A 55 -4.08 -15.66 16.93
C ALA A 55 -2.79 -16.34 17.41
N TYR A 56 -1.65 -16.01 16.81
CA TYR A 56 -0.35 -16.50 17.22
C TYR A 56 0.01 -16.07 18.66
N TYR A 57 -0.27 -14.82 19.01
CA TYR A 57 -0.06 -14.32 20.37
C TYR A 57 -0.91 -15.07 21.41
N LEU A 58 -2.16 -15.37 21.10
CA LEU A 58 -3.04 -16.15 21.98
C LEU A 58 -2.51 -17.58 22.21
N ALA A 59 -1.79 -18.15 21.24
CA ALA A 59 -1.20 -19.48 21.35
C ALA A 59 0.16 -19.50 22.06
N ASN A 60 1.01 -18.49 21.80
CA ASN A 60 2.43 -18.51 22.19
C ASN A 60 2.80 -17.51 23.29
N GLY A 61 1.93 -16.52 23.58
CA GLY A 61 2.17 -15.47 24.56
C GLY A 61 3.12 -14.36 24.09
N TYR A 62 3.60 -14.43 22.85
CA TYR A 62 4.39 -13.40 22.18
C TYR A 62 3.98 -13.28 20.71
N TYR A 63 4.30 -12.15 20.12
CA TYR A 63 3.99 -11.82 18.74
C TYR A 63 5.02 -12.40 17.78
N CYS A 64 4.57 -12.81 16.60
CA CYS A 64 5.44 -13.43 15.62
C CYS A 64 6.37 -12.39 14.98
N PHE A 65 7.60 -12.81 14.70
CA PHE A 65 8.62 -12.03 13.99
C PHE A 65 9.14 -12.77 12.75
N ASP A 66 8.74 -14.03 12.57
CA ASP A 66 9.00 -14.80 11.36
C ASP A 66 7.69 -15.03 10.61
N PRO A 67 7.47 -14.38 9.46
CA PRO A 67 6.27 -14.58 8.66
C PRO A 67 5.96 -16.05 8.32
N ASN A 68 6.96 -16.93 8.33
CA ASN A 68 6.78 -18.37 8.04
C ASN A 68 6.07 -19.13 9.17
N GLU A 69 6.02 -18.58 10.39
CA GLU A 69 5.35 -19.22 11.53
C GLU A 69 3.90 -18.77 11.69
N LEU A 70 3.42 -17.81 10.89
CA LEU A 70 2.02 -17.45 10.90
C LEU A 70 1.19 -18.45 10.10
N ASP A 71 0.01 -18.78 10.62
CA ASP A 71 -0.99 -19.62 9.95
C ASP A 71 -1.79 -18.82 8.90
N ILE A 72 -1.07 -18.27 7.92
CA ILE A 72 -1.64 -17.56 6.77
C ILE A 72 -0.68 -17.69 5.58
N ASP A 73 -1.24 -17.98 4.41
CA ASP A 73 -0.48 -18.09 3.17
C ASP A 73 -0.50 -16.77 2.37
N PHE A 74 0.62 -16.46 1.72
CA PHE A 74 0.80 -15.28 0.89
C PHE A 74 1.31 -15.68 -0.50
N PRO A 75 0.40 -16.04 -1.42
CA PRO A 75 0.79 -16.48 -2.75
C PRO A 75 1.65 -15.44 -3.47
N GLY A 76 2.86 -15.85 -3.86
CA GLY A 76 3.81 -14.99 -4.59
C GLY A 76 4.48 -13.91 -3.73
N ALA A 77 4.34 -13.96 -2.40
CA ALA A 77 5.12 -13.13 -1.51
C ALA A 77 6.54 -13.71 -1.30
N ILE A 78 7.49 -12.82 -1.04
CA ILE A 78 8.80 -13.18 -0.52
C ILE A 78 8.77 -12.94 0.98
N LEU A 79 8.94 -14.02 1.75
CA LEU A 79 8.98 -13.97 3.21
C LEU A 79 10.43 -13.88 3.67
N ALA A 80 10.70 -12.97 4.60
CA ALA A 80 11.98 -12.85 5.26
C ALA A 80 11.75 -12.83 6.77
N ALA A 81 12.23 -13.87 7.44
CA ALA A 81 12.27 -13.94 8.89
C ALA A 81 13.07 -12.75 9.45
N GLY A 82 12.62 -12.20 10.57
CA GLY A 82 13.43 -11.24 11.31
C GLY A 82 14.63 -11.96 11.93
N ASP A 83 15.85 -11.55 11.62
CA ASP A 83 17.01 -11.91 12.43
C ASP A 83 17.09 -11.01 13.68
N SER A 84 17.90 -11.40 14.67
CA SER A 84 18.06 -10.63 15.92
C SER A 84 18.57 -9.20 15.72
N ALA A 85 19.08 -8.85 14.52
CA ALA A 85 19.51 -7.50 14.17
C ALA A 85 18.36 -6.68 13.57
N SER A 86 17.43 -7.31 12.85
CA SER A 86 16.34 -6.65 12.15
C SER A 86 15.21 -6.22 13.09
N THR A 87 14.98 -6.87 14.24
CA THR A 87 13.84 -6.54 15.15
C THR A 87 12.46 -6.58 14.46
N PHE A 88 12.39 -7.03 13.19
CA PHE A 88 11.16 -7.13 12.42
C PHE A 88 11.23 -8.17 11.29
N GLY A 89 10.17 -8.95 11.12
CA GLY A 89 9.94 -9.81 9.95
C GLY A 89 9.37 -9.01 8.78
N ASN A 90 9.57 -9.48 7.54
CA ASN A 90 9.06 -8.80 6.35
C ASN A 90 8.36 -9.76 5.37
N ILE A 91 7.23 -9.31 4.84
CA ILE A 91 6.45 -9.97 3.78
C ILE A 91 6.43 -9.01 2.59
N LYS A 92 7.13 -9.34 1.51
CA LYS A 92 7.21 -8.49 0.32
C LYS A 92 6.28 -9.02 -0.76
N LEU A 93 5.25 -8.24 -1.10
CA LEU A 93 4.36 -8.52 -2.22
C LEU A 93 4.73 -7.64 -3.43
N LYS A 94 3.97 -7.68 -4.51
CA LYS A 94 4.26 -6.91 -5.73
C LYS A 94 4.12 -5.39 -5.54
N ASN A 95 3.11 -4.95 -4.79
CA ASN A 95 2.69 -3.55 -4.70
C ASN A 95 2.86 -2.92 -3.31
N PHE A 96 3.13 -3.74 -2.30
CA PHE A 96 3.31 -3.32 -0.92
C PHE A 96 4.17 -4.35 -0.20
N ASP A 97 4.75 -3.91 0.89
CA ASP A 97 5.45 -4.79 1.83
C ASP A 97 4.86 -4.62 3.22
N ILE A 98 4.93 -5.68 4.01
CA ILE A 98 4.38 -5.74 5.36
C ILE A 98 5.53 -6.05 6.31
N SER A 99 5.71 -5.23 7.32
CA SER A 99 6.67 -5.49 8.40
C SER A 99 5.95 -5.90 9.67
N LEU A 100 6.45 -6.95 10.32
CA LEU A 100 6.04 -7.44 11.62
C LEU A 100 7.04 -6.89 12.65
N ARG A 101 6.65 -5.97 13.53
CA ARG A 101 7.57 -5.38 14.52
C ARG A 101 7.44 -6.02 15.90
N GLN A 102 8.57 -6.31 16.53
CA GLN A 102 8.61 -6.78 17.93
C GLN A 102 8.40 -5.63 18.94
N GLN A 103 7.99 -6.01 20.16
CA GLN A 103 7.65 -5.23 21.36
C GLN A 103 8.43 -3.92 21.63
N PRO A 104 7.86 -2.94 22.40
CA PRO A 104 6.70 -3.06 23.31
C PRO A 104 5.32 -2.96 22.66
N TYR A 105 5.22 -2.57 21.40
CA TYR A 105 3.94 -2.48 20.70
C TYR A 105 4.06 -3.17 19.36
N GLN A 106 3.33 -4.27 19.20
CA GLN A 106 3.32 -4.93 17.91
C GLN A 106 2.54 -4.08 16.93
N THR A 107 3.21 -3.75 15.84
CA THR A 107 2.61 -3.02 14.74
C THR A 107 2.82 -3.84 13.48
N VAL A 108 1.72 -4.21 12.84
CA VAL A 108 1.78 -4.68 11.44
C VAL A 108 1.76 -3.43 10.58
N VAL A 109 2.86 -3.20 9.87
CA VAL A 109 3.05 -2.00 9.06
C VAL A 109 3.00 -2.36 7.60
N VAL A 110 1.97 -1.91 6.88
CA VAL A 110 1.86 -2.05 5.42
C VAL A 110 2.42 -0.80 4.78
N ARG A 111 3.45 -0.93 3.96
CA ARG A 111 4.08 0.15 3.22
C ARG A 111 3.79 -0.01 1.73
N SER A 112 3.33 1.07 1.10
CA SER A 112 3.17 1.06 -0.36
C SER A 112 4.53 0.94 -1.02
N MET A 113 4.66 0.06 -2.01
CA MET A 113 5.82 0.01 -2.89
C MET A 113 5.44 0.58 -4.26
N GLY A 114 5.93 1.78 -4.57
CA GLY A 114 5.61 2.43 -5.83
C GLY A 114 6.63 3.49 -6.26
N GLY A 115 7.76 3.06 -6.84
CA GLY A 115 8.71 3.94 -7.52
C GLY A 115 10.04 3.27 -7.89
N THR A 116 10.64 3.73 -8.99
CA THR A 116 12.01 3.40 -9.44
C THR A 116 13.11 4.14 -8.65
N THR A 117 12.74 4.82 -7.55
CA THR A 117 13.65 5.57 -6.69
C THR A 117 13.47 5.17 -5.21
N PRO A 118 14.50 5.33 -4.36
CA PRO A 118 14.51 4.82 -2.98
C PRO A 118 13.55 5.48 -1.98
N GLN A 119 12.59 6.30 -2.41
CA GLN A 119 11.59 6.98 -1.57
C GLN A 119 10.14 6.70 -2.00
N ALA A 120 9.91 5.49 -2.52
CA ALA A 120 8.67 5.01 -3.11
C ALA A 120 7.51 4.69 -2.13
N ILE A 121 7.63 5.04 -0.85
CA ILE A 121 6.59 4.81 0.16
C ILE A 121 5.71 6.06 0.22
N ARG A 122 4.42 5.94 -0.12
CA ARG A 122 3.48 7.08 -0.10
C ARG A 122 2.69 7.17 1.20
N TYR A 123 2.40 6.02 1.78
CA TYR A 123 1.65 5.87 3.02
C TYR A 123 2.11 4.61 3.75
N GLU A 124 1.85 4.58 5.06
CA GLU A 124 2.03 3.43 5.93
C GLU A 124 0.70 3.18 6.66
N ILE A 125 0.21 1.94 6.66
CA ILE A 125 -0.96 1.52 7.43
C ILE A 125 -0.46 0.69 8.60
N ILE A 126 -1.06 0.90 9.74
CA ILE A 126 -0.52 0.47 11.03
C ILE A 126 -1.66 -0.19 11.77
N PHE A 127 -1.54 -1.48 11.99
CA PHE A 127 -2.48 -2.19 12.83
C PHE A 127 -1.87 -2.33 14.21
N GLY A 128 -2.56 -1.78 15.21
CA GLY A 128 -2.21 -1.83 16.62
C GLY A 128 -3.40 -2.34 17.45
N THR A 129 -3.19 -2.59 18.74
CA THR A 129 -4.23 -3.13 19.63
C THR A 129 -5.34 -2.14 19.96
N THR A 130 -5.10 -0.84 19.88
CA THR A 130 -6.06 0.25 20.13
C THR A 130 -6.76 0.76 18.87
N GLY A 131 -6.25 0.41 17.69
CA GLY A 131 -6.80 0.90 16.45
C GLY A 131 -5.90 0.72 15.23
N THR A 132 -6.45 1.11 14.08
CA THR A 132 -5.72 1.17 12.83
C THR A 132 -5.37 2.61 12.51
N PHE A 133 -4.08 2.89 12.36
CA PHE A 133 -3.58 4.22 12.05
C PHE A 133 -3.05 4.23 10.61
N CYS A 134 -3.08 5.41 9.98
CA CYS A 134 -2.46 5.61 8.68
C CYS A 134 -1.58 6.84 8.73
N ARG A 135 -0.37 6.69 8.22
CA ARG A 135 0.61 7.76 8.09
C ARG A 135 0.80 8.06 6.61
N ARG A 136 0.85 9.35 6.26
CA ARG A 136 1.31 9.78 4.94
C ARG A 136 2.77 10.21 5.00
N MET A 137 3.51 10.10 3.90
CA MET A 137 4.80 10.77 3.80
C MET A 137 4.63 12.29 3.62
N ASP A 138 5.70 13.03 3.90
CA ASP A 138 5.69 14.50 3.84
C ASP A 138 5.32 14.99 2.44
N ASN A 139 4.38 15.95 2.40
CA ASN A 139 3.90 16.59 1.17
C ASN A 139 3.28 15.66 0.11
N ASP A 140 2.92 14.41 0.43
CA ASP A 140 2.20 13.52 -0.50
C ASP A 140 0.67 13.65 -0.33
N ALA A 141 0.04 14.46 -1.21
CA ALA A 141 -1.41 14.63 -1.28
C ALA A 141 -2.18 13.35 -1.63
N THR A 142 -1.54 12.43 -2.36
CA THR A 142 -2.13 11.12 -2.70
C THR A 142 -2.18 10.25 -1.45
N GLY A 143 -1.08 10.19 -0.69
CA GLY A 143 -1.00 9.52 0.61
C GLY A 143 -2.04 10.04 1.61
N GLU A 144 -2.24 11.37 1.65
CA GLU A 144 -3.29 11.99 2.48
C GLU A 144 -4.70 11.48 2.12
N SER A 145 -5.03 11.50 0.82
CA SER A 145 -6.35 11.06 0.35
C SER A 145 -6.61 9.57 0.63
N ILE A 146 -5.58 8.74 0.52
CA ILE A 146 -5.64 7.30 0.82
C ILE A 146 -5.88 7.09 2.30
N CYS A 147 -5.09 7.70 3.17
CA CYS A 147 -5.27 7.54 4.62
C CYS A 147 -6.66 7.98 5.09
N LYS A 148 -7.16 9.12 4.62
CA LYS A 148 -8.53 9.56 4.94
C LYS A 148 -9.59 8.56 4.50
N THR A 149 -9.37 7.89 3.35
CA THR A 149 -10.31 6.88 2.85
C THR A 149 -10.25 5.57 3.64
N LEU A 150 -9.06 5.17 4.12
CA LEU A 150 -8.85 3.85 4.71
C LEU A 150 -9.10 3.80 6.22
N THR A 151 -8.77 4.86 6.98
CA THR A 151 -8.86 4.84 8.45
C THR A 151 -9.93 5.76 9.02
N SER A 152 -10.66 6.51 8.19
CA SER A 152 -11.66 7.51 8.61
C SER A 152 -11.11 8.56 9.61
N GLN A 153 -9.78 8.62 9.78
CA GLN A 153 -9.05 9.49 10.69
C GLN A 153 -8.08 10.35 9.89
N ALA A 154 -7.68 11.50 10.45
CA ALA A 154 -6.62 12.30 9.86
C ALA A 154 -5.29 11.52 9.86
N PRO A 155 -4.51 11.56 8.78
CA PRO A 155 -3.25 10.85 8.74
C PRO A 155 -2.25 11.43 9.74
N ILE A 156 -1.46 10.55 10.35
CA ILE A 156 -0.30 10.93 11.14
C ILE A 156 0.74 11.53 10.20
N THR A 157 1.32 12.67 10.59
CA THR A 157 2.28 13.43 9.78
C THR A 157 3.73 13.28 10.26
N ASN A 158 3.99 12.80 11.49
CA ASN A 158 5.33 12.58 12.02
C ASN A 158 5.48 11.18 12.66
N MET A 159 6.70 10.62 12.66
CA MET A 159 6.96 9.33 13.33
C MET A 159 6.78 9.40 14.84
N THR A 160 6.84 10.59 15.42
CA THR A 160 6.64 10.82 16.87
C THR A 160 5.18 10.69 17.30
N GLY A 161 4.21 10.97 16.43
CA GLY A 161 2.78 10.87 16.76
C GLY A 161 2.31 9.44 17.10
N TRP A 162 3.11 8.43 16.74
CA TRP A 162 2.87 7.03 17.11
C TRP A 162 3.15 6.74 18.59
N LYS A 163 3.98 7.56 19.25
CA LYS A 163 4.20 7.45 20.70
C LYS A 163 3.02 8.02 21.50
N ASP A 164 2.24 8.91 20.88
CA ASP A 164 1.13 9.63 21.52
C ASP A 164 -0.22 8.93 21.33
N HIS A 165 -0.29 7.94 20.44
CA HIS A 165 -1.42 7.03 20.34
C HIS A 165 -1.09 5.79 21.17
N PRO A 166 -1.85 5.49 22.25
CA PRO A 166 -1.68 4.21 22.92
C PRO A 166 -1.89 3.16 21.86
N ILE A 167 -0.98 2.19 21.73
CA ILE A 167 -1.12 1.05 20.82
C ILE A 167 -1.76 -0.07 21.62
#